data_AF-A0A7X1IT52-F1
#
_entry.id   AF-A0A7X1IT52-F1
#
_cell.length_a   1.000
_cell.length_b   1.000
_cell.length_c   1.000
_cell.angle_alpha   90.00
_cell.angle_beta   90.00
_cell.angle_gamma   90.00
#
_symmetry.space_group_name_H-M   'P 1'
#
loop_
_entity.id
_entity.type
_entity.pdbx_description
1 polymer ?
#
loop_
_entity_poly.entity_id
_entity_poly.type
_entity_poly.pdbx_seq_one_letter_code
_entity_poly.pdbx_strand_id
1 'polypeptide(L)' 'MKHSRFTDEQIIGILKEQESGLRTADVCR' A
#
# COMPACT_ATOMS: atom_id res chain seq x y z
N MET A 1 -6.28 -17.61 -5.21
CA MET A 1 -5.52 -17.46 -3.96
C MET A 1 -6.53 -17.19 -2.85
N LYS A 2 -6.32 -17.69 -1.62
CA LYS A 2 -7.16 -17.39 -0.45
C LYS A 2 -7.54 -15.91 -0.49
N HIS A 3 -8.83 -15.56 -0.39
CA HIS A 3 -9.36 -14.22 -0.67
C HIS A 3 -8.40 -13.15 -0.13
N SER A 4 -7.79 -12.36 -1.02
CA SER A 4 -6.86 -11.32 -0.58
C SER A 4 -7.61 -10.42 0.41
N ARG A 5 -6.96 -10.09 1.52
CA ARG A 5 -7.50 -9.17 2.53
C ARG A 5 -7.65 -7.74 1.97
N PHE A 6 -6.95 -7.45 0.88
CA PHE A 6 -6.90 -6.14 0.24
C PHE A 6 -7.21 -6.28 -1.25
N THR A 7 -7.87 -5.26 -1.80
CA THR A 7 -8.08 -5.15 -3.25
C THR A 7 -6.79 -4.67 -3.93
N ASP A 8 -6.69 -4.90 -5.24
CA ASP A 8 -5.53 -4.44 -6.01
C ASP A 8 -5.42 -2.91 -5.99
N GLU A 9 -6.54 -2.19 -6.00
CA GLU A 9 -6.55 -0.73 -5.90
C GLU A 9 -5.99 -0.24 -4.56
N GLN A 10 -6.29 -0.94 -3.46
CA GLN A 10 -5.74 -0.61 -2.14
C GLN A 10 -4.22 -0.82 -2.11
N ILE A 11 -3.74 -1.90 -2.71
CA ILE A 11 -2.30 -2.18 -2.81
C ILE A 11 -1.60 -1.11 -3.65
N ILE A 12 -2.17 -0.77 -4.81
CA ILE A 12 -1.62 0.26 -5.70
C ILE A 12 -1.58 1.63 -5.02
N GLY A 13 -2.59 1.98 -4.21
CA GLY A 13 -2.61 3.23 -3.45
C GLY A 13 -1.43 3.35 -2.49
N ILE A 14 -1.18 2.30 -1.69
CA ILE A 14 -0.06 2.24 -0.75
C ILE A 14 1.30 2.31 -1.46
N LEU A 15 1.43 1.64 -2.61
CA LEU A 15 2.67 1.69 -3.39
C LEU A 15 2.95 3.11 -3.92
N LYS A 16 1.92 3.81 -4.42
CA LYS A 16 2.06 5.21 -4.87
C LYS A 16 2.46 6.16 -3.75
N GLU A 17 1.91 5.96 -2.55
CA GLU A 17 2.29 6.74 -1.36
C GLU A 17 3.79 6.58 -1.06
N GLN A 18 4.29 5.35 -1.06
CA GLN A 18 5.72 5.09 -0.86
C GLN A 18 6.58 5.71 -1.98
N GLU A 19 6.19 5.53 -3.25
CA GLU A 19 6.86 6.10 -4.42
C GLU A 19 6.86 7.64 -4.43
N SER A 20 5.86 8.28 -3.82
CA SER A 20 5.80 9.74 -3.64
C SER A 20 6.81 10.29 -2.62
N GLY A 21 7.58 9.42 -1.96
CA GLY A 21 8.62 9.79 -1.02
C GLY A 21 8.19 9.76 0.46
N LEU A 22 7.00 9.22 0.77
CA LEU A 22 6.61 8.98 2.15
C LEU A 22 7.54 7.96 2.79
N ARG A 23 7.90 8.18 4.06
CA ARG A 23 8.73 7.23 4.80
C ARG A 23 7.93 5.96 5.02
N THR A 24 8.59 4.80 4.98
CA THR A 24 7.94 3.50 5.26
C THR A 24 7.19 3.52 6.60
N ALA A 25 7.76 4.16 7.62
CA ALA A 25 7.11 4.30 8.93
C ALA A 25 5.81 5.13 8.89
N ASP A 26 5.64 6.00 7.90
CA ASP A 26 4.41 6.79 7.72
C ASP A 26 3.33 6.01 6.97
N VAL A 27 3.73 5.05 6.12
CA VAL A 27 2.83 4.20 5.31
C VAL A 27 2.42 2.91 6.05
N CYS A 28 3.28 2.36 6.93
CA CYS A 28 3.04 1.11 7.66
C CYS A 28 2.48 1.28 9.08
N ARG A 29 1.73 2.35 9.35
CA ARG A 29 1.07 2.61 10.64
C ARG A 29 -0.18 1.75 10.80
#